data_AF-A0A5M5M7M5-F1
#
_entry.id   AF-A0A5M5M7M5-F1
#
_cell.length_a   1.000
_cell.length_b   1.000
_cell.length_c   1.000
_cell.angle_alpha   90.00
_cell.angle_beta   90.00
_cell.angle_gamma   90.00
#
_symmetry.space_group_name_H-M   'P 1'
#
loop_
_entity.id
_entity.type
_entity.pdbx_description
1 polymer ?
#
loop_
_entity_poly.entity_id
_entity_poly.type
_entity_poly.pdbx_seq_one_letter_code
_entity_poly.pdbx_strand_id
1 'polypeptide(L)'
;MKAHLFSKMSQGLLLLSALLATSCKESSNNFFVPDHEAPSLVSVTPANGETAEENNTILLTFNEYVKAGEGKANFNGEEVELTFKGKTASYAYTALDYNQACQFSLPKGAVIDFQGNVFEGVSIQFTIRERPQPEARIFDAVVSPDGKGNYTSIQKAIDNVPSKRTEPWLIFVANGTYEEQIIIPEDKPYIHLIGQDVDKTIVKLRINSSTEASATDPDVWKYSYKNLGKTEAAMVSVKATDFYAENISFVNGYGKELQKGPMALAMYTQNDRNSFNNCKFLSYQDTWQTGPKSDNGRLYAQNCWIEGAVDYFYGNGNCFLEHCTFYNMRDGAIIVAPSHKVGTRWGYVLNNCIVDGNELADTESVKLGRPWHNSPIAVYLNTIFNIKIAPEGWTDMGAIPQMFAEYNSKDKEGNAVDLSQRKTQYTYQDEQENPVTGICQAVLTAGEAARYTYENVVREGDNWDPKKYMEQISAPENLKRENGILSWDASKYAICYLVIANDETVQITKETSCNVEEGKTYQVKAVSEYGSLSEPSKE
;
A
#
# COMPACT_ATOMS: atom_id res chain seq x y z
N MET A 1 -14.60 2.19 -48.01
CA MET A 1 -13.67 3.33 -48.06
C MET A 1 -13.46 3.82 -46.62
N LYS A 2 -12.55 3.35 -45.76
CA LYS A 2 -11.21 2.75 -45.89
C LYS A 2 -10.29 3.52 -46.83
N ALA A 3 -9.88 4.71 -46.40
CA ALA A 3 -8.55 5.30 -46.59
C ALA A 3 -8.54 6.69 -45.95
N HIS A 4 -7.38 7.06 -45.38
CA HIS A 4 -7.00 8.41 -44.94
C HIS A 4 -7.55 8.90 -43.60
N LEU A 5 -6.97 8.40 -42.51
CA LEU A 5 -6.38 9.28 -41.48
C LEU A 5 -5.22 8.54 -40.75
N PHE A 6 -4.19 8.18 -41.51
CA PHE A 6 -2.86 7.81 -41.00
C PHE A 6 -1.85 8.37 -42.01
N SER A 7 -1.36 9.60 -41.79
CA SER A 7 -0.23 10.19 -42.54
C SER A 7 0.17 11.54 -41.93
N LYS A 8 0.76 11.52 -40.74
CA LYS A 8 1.69 12.56 -40.25
C LYS A 8 2.69 11.91 -39.30
N MET A 9 3.57 11.08 -39.85
CA MET A 9 4.89 10.67 -39.29
C MET A 9 5.53 9.68 -40.27
N SER A 10 5.81 10.12 -41.50
CA SER A 10 6.59 9.36 -42.50
C SER A 10 6.98 10.24 -43.69
N GLN A 11 7.60 11.40 -43.45
CA GLN A 11 8.26 12.20 -44.49
C GLN A 11 9.47 12.96 -43.90
N GLY A 12 10.38 12.20 -43.30
CA GLY A 12 11.76 12.62 -42.99
C GLY A 12 12.81 11.67 -43.58
N LEU A 13 12.39 10.88 -44.56
CA LEU A 13 13.18 9.86 -45.25
C LEU A 13 12.82 9.99 -46.73
N LEU A 14 13.81 10.10 -47.62
CA LEU A 14 13.73 10.40 -49.07
C LEU A 14 13.78 11.89 -49.46
N LEU A 15 14.93 12.51 -49.22
CA LEU A 15 15.46 13.56 -50.09
C LEU A 15 16.99 13.64 -49.91
N LEU A 16 17.69 12.61 -50.39
CA LEU A 16 19.11 12.70 -50.77
C LEU A 16 19.49 11.50 -51.65
N SER A 17 18.93 11.45 -52.86
CA SER A 17 19.36 10.54 -53.92
C SER A 17 19.96 11.32 -55.09
N ALA A 18 21.27 11.11 -55.26
CA ALA A 18 22.04 11.14 -56.51
C ALA A 18 22.28 12.48 -57.25
N LEU A 19 23.52 12.99 -57.16
CA LEU A 19 24.42 13.38 -58.28
C LEU A 19 25.77 13.81 -57.68
N LEU A 20 26.73 12.88 -57.56
CA LEU A 20 27.90 12.72 -58.47
C LEU A 20 28.88 13.91 -58.45
N ALA A 21 29.98 13.73 -57.72
CA ALA A 21 31.35 13.72 -58.25
C ALA A 21 32.36 14.19 -57.19
N THR A 22 32.91 13.24 -56.43
CA THR A 22 34.34 13.06 -56.12
C THR A 22 34.45 12.09 -54.94
N SER A 23 34.35 10.80 -55.24
CA SER A 23 35.23 9.85 -54.56
C SER A 23 36.66 10.21 -54.96
N CYS A 24 37.28 11.08 -54.15
CA CYS A 24 38.67 10.84 -53.82
C CYS A 24 38.73 9.42 -53.25
N LYS A 25 39.57 8.59 -53.87
CA LYS A 25 40.10 7.39 -53.25
C LYS A 25 40.64 7.76 -51.87
N GLU A 26 39.91 7.49 -50.81
CA GLU A 26 40.53 7.15 -49.53
C GLU A 26 40.25 5.68 -49.28
N SER A 27 41.34 4.94 -49.52
CA SER A 27 41.60 3.55 -49.23
C SER A 27 40.74 2.93 -48.14
N SER A 28 40.08 1.83 -48.53
CA SER A 28 40.03 0.61 -47.74
C SER A 28 41.45 0.28 -47.23
N ASN A 29 41.75 0.76 -46.03
CA ASN A 29 42.85 0.35 -45.14
C ASN A 29 42.72 1.11 -43.81
N ASN A 30 41.56 1.04 -43.16
CA ASN A 30 41.58 1.05 -41.70
C ASN A 30 42.09 -0.33 -41.32
N PHE A 31 43.41 -0.44 -41.16
CA PHE A 31 43.98 -1.47 -40.33
C PHE A 31 43.14 -1.48 -39.05
N PHE A 32 42.38 -2.55 -38.81
CA PHE A 32 42.08 -2.95 -37.44
C PHE A 32 43.46 -3.12 -36.82
N VAL A 33 43.96 -2.07 -36.18
CA VAL A 33 45.08 -2.22 -35.26
C VAL A 33 44.49 -3.11 -34.17
N PRO A 34 44.95 -4.36 -34.03
CA PRO A 34 44.42 -5.22 -32.99
C PRO A 34 44.69 -4.51 -31.67
N ASP A 35 43.62 -4.13 -31.00
CA ASP A 35 43.71 -3.70 -29.63
C ASP A 35 43.88 -4.95 -28.78
N HIS A 36 44.96 -4.97 -28.03
CA HIS A 36 45.26 -6.02 -27.06
C HIS A 36 45.16 -5.47 -25.63
N GLU A 37 44.77 -4.20 -25.48
CA GLU A 37 44.57 -3.59 -24.19
C GLU A 37 43.15 -3.87 -23.70
N ALA A 38 43.02 -4.18 -22.42
CA ALA A 38 41.72 -4.32 -21.79
C ALA A 38 41.08 -2.93 -21.62
N PRO A 39 39.74 -2.85 -21.71
CA PRO A 39 39.04 -1.61 -21.39
C PRO A 39 39.39 -1.18 -19.96
N SER A 40 39.72 0.08 -19.77
CA SER A 40 40.06 0.68 -18.47
C SER A 40 38.94 1.56 -17.96
N LEU A 41 38.68 1.48 -16.66
CA LEU A 41 37.66 2.27 -16.00
C LEU A 41 38.17 3.71 -15.81
N VAL A 42 37.48 4.67 -16.43
CA VAL A 42 37.76 6.11 -16.33
C VAL A 42 37.11 6.69 -15.09
N SER A 43 35.86 6.31 -14.80
CA SER A 43 35.14 6.76 -13.62
C SER A 43 34.03 5.79 -13.22
N VAL A 44 33.66 5.86 -11.95
CA VAL A 44 32.49 5.19 -11.40
C VAL A 44 31.72 6.15 -10.51
N THR A 45 30.40 6.16 -10.66
CA THR A 45 29.48 6.97 -9.84
C THR A 45 28.39 6.05 -9.30
N PRO A 46 28.11 6.05 -7.98
CA PRO A 46 28.88 6.69 -6.91
C PRO A 46 30.33 6.17 -6.85
N ALA A 47 31.29 7.01 -6.46
CA ALA A 47 32.66 6.55 -6.27
C ALA A 47 32.80 5.77 -4.95
N ASN A 48 33.90 5.01 -4.82
CA ASN A 48 34.13 4.21 -3.62
C ASN A 48 34.30 5.11 -2.37
N GLY A 49 33.49 4.85 -1.34
CA GLY A 49 33.42 5.60 -0.10
C GLY A 49 32.50 6.82 -0.15
N GLU A 50 31.84 7.10 -1.28
CA GLU A 50 30.95 8.26 -1.39
C GLU A 50 29.57 8.04 -0.78
N THR A 51 28.87 9.16 -0.62
CA THR A 51 27.44 9.17 -0.31
C THR A 51 26.63 9.27 -1.59
N ALA A 52 25.51 8.56 -1.68
CA ALA A 52 24.61 8.58 -2.82
C ALA A 52 23.14 8.79 -2.43
N GLU A 53 22.32 9.24 -3.38
CA GLU A 53 20.87 9.29 -3.21
C GLU A 53 20.26 7.89 -3.22
N GLU A 54 19.15 7.71 -2.51
CA GLU A 54 18.38 6.47 -2.38
C GLU A 54 17.83 5.93 -3.71
N ASN A 55 17.72 6.80 -4.70
CA ASN A 55 17.38 6.49 -6.10
C ASN A 55 18.49 7.03 -6.99
N ASN A 56 19.30 6.16 -7.57
CA ASN A 56 20.40 6.62 -8.43
C ASN A 56 20.81 5.52 -9.42
N THR A 57 21.84 5.80 -10.20
CA THR A 57 22.44 4.85 -11.13
C THR A 57 23.90 4.65 -10.77
N ILE A 58 24.30 3.39 -10.64
CA ILE A 58 25.70 3.00 -10.72
C ILE A 58 26.11 3.14 -12.18
N LEU A 59 27.01 4.07 -12.48
CA LEU A 59 27.49 4.35 -13.83
C LEU A 59 28.99 4.10 -13.89
N LEU A 60 29.40 3.13 -14.71
CA LEU A 60 30.79 2.86 -15.05
C LEU A 60 31.09 3.47 -16.41
N THR A 61 32.11 4.30 -16.49
CA THR A 61 32.58 4.89 -17.76
C THR A 61 33.97 4.37 -18.08
N PHE A 62 34.14 3.88 -19.29
CA PHE A 62 35.38 3.29 -19.79
C PHE A 62 36.08 4.21 -20.79
N ASN A 63 37.37 4.00 -20.99
CA ASN A 63 38.18 4.71 -22.00
C ASN A 63 37.72 4.41 -23.43
N GLU A 64 37.02 3.30 -23.64
CA GLU A 64 36.61 2.78 -24.94
C GLU A 64 35.20 2.14 -24.93
N TYR A 65 34.77 1.65 -26.09
CA TYR A 65 33.45 1.03 -26.25
C TYR A 65 33.42 -0.36 -25.61
N VAL A 66 32.40 -0.61 -24.80
CA VAL A 66 32.27 -1.86 -24.04
C VAL A 66 30.92 -2.54 -24.28
N LYS A 67 30.87 -3.85 -24.02
CA LYS A 67 29.68 -4.70 -24.08
C LYS A 67 29.71 -5.74 -22.97
N ALA A 68 28.60 -6.45 -22.79
CA ALA A 68 28.51 -7.55 -21.84
C ALA A 68 29.49 -8.68 -22.20
N GLY A 69 30.18 -9.22 -21.20
CA GLY A 69 31.01 -10.41 -21.30
C GLY A 69 30.44 -11.59 -20.51
N GLU A 70 31.33 -12.47 -20.03
CA GLU A 70 30.98 -13.63 -19.21
C GLU A 70 31.15 -13.28 -17.73
N GLY A 71 30.06 -12.84 -17.09
CA GLY A 71 30.04 -12.50 -15.67
C GLY A 71 28.86 -11.59 -15.33
N LYS A 72 28.27 -11.79 -14.16
CA LYS A 72 27.14 -10.99 -13.68
C LYS A 72 27.61 -9.99 -12.63
N ALA A 73 27.06 -8.79 -12.69
CA ALA A 73 27.26 -7.80 -11.64
C ALA A 73 26.54 -8.26 -10.36
N ASN A 74 27.03 -7.83 -9.22
CA ASN A 74 26.38 -8.06 -7.94
C ASN A 74 26.13 -6.71 -7.24
N PHE A 75 24.93 -6.53 -6.71
CA PHE A 75 24.56 -5.38 -5.89
C PHE A 75 23.94 -5.89 -4.58
N ASN A 76 24.53 -5.53 -3.45
CA ASN A 76 24.08 -5.93 -2.10
C ASN A 76 23.83 -7.44 -1.93
N GLY A 77 24.60 -8.29 -2.61
CA GLY A 77 24.48 -9.74 -2.55
C GLY A 77 23.60 -10.35 -3.65
N GLU A 78 22.87 -9.55 -4.43
CA GLU A 78 22.02 -10.03 -5.53
C GLU A 78 22.68 -9.84 -6.90
N GLU A 79 22.50 -10.82 -7.80
CA GLU A 79 22.94 -10.67 -9.19
C GLU A 79 22.07 -9.64 -9.92
N VAL A 80 22.71 -8.70 -10.62
CA VAL A 80 22.01 -7.64 -11.36
C VAL A 80 22.49 -7.54 -12.80
N GLU A 81 21.57 -7.17 -13.69
CA GLU A 81 21.87 -6.95 -15.11
C GLU A 81 22.26 -5.50 -15.38
N LEU A 82 23.33 -5.31 -16.15
CA LEU A 82 23.79 -3.99 -16.57
C LEU A 82 23.22 -3.59 -17.92
N THR A 83 22.91 -2.31 -18.07
CA THR A 83 22.63 -1.69 -19.37
C THR A 83 23.93 -1.13 -19.97
N PHE A 84 24.24 -1.51 -21.22
CA PHE A 84 25.44 -1.04 -21.92
C PHE A 84 25.10 -0.01 -23.00
N LYS A 85 25.84 1.11 -23.05
CA LYS A 85 25.66 2.15 -24.06
C LYS A 85 26.97 2.83 -24.41
N GLY A 86 27.57 2.45 -25.55
CA GLY A 86 28.82 3.05 -26.00
C GLY A 86 29.97 2.70 -25.06
N LYS A 87 30.50 3.70 -24.35
CA LYS A 87 31.60 3.55 -23.38
C LYS A 87 31.15 3.33 -21.94
N THR A 88 29.85 3.08 -21.70
CA THR A 88 29.31 2.98 -20.34
C THR A 88 28.57 1.68 -20.10
N ALA A 89 28.65 1.23 -18.85
CA ALA A 89 27.78 0.20 -18.28
C ALA A 89 27.06 0.79 -17.06
N SER A 90 25.77 0.52 -16.88
CA SER A 90 24.99 1.14 -15.81
C SER A 90 23.97 0.21 -15.18
N TYR A 91 23.71 0.40 -13.89
CA TYR A 91 22.66 -0.26 -13.13
C TYR A 91 21.90 0.77 -12.29
N ALA A 92 20.60 0.89 -12.51
CA ALA A 92 19.74 1.77 -11.70
C ALA A 92 19.28 1.01 -10.45
N TYR A 93 19.39 1.67 -9.29
CA TYR A 93 18.82 1.20 -8.04
C TYR A 93 17.81 2.22 -7.53
N THR A 94 16.80 1.74 -6.82
CA THR A 94 15.70 2.58 -6.33
C THR A 94 15.26 2.16 -4.94
N ALA A 95 14.92 3.15 -4.12
CA ALA A 95 14.29 3.02 -2.82
C ALA A 95 15.10 2.11 -1.87
N LEU A 96 16.38 2.46 -1.75
CA LEU A 96 17.27 2.00 -0.69
C LEU A 96 17.05 2.81 0.59
N ASP A 97 17.39 2.23 1.73
CA ASP A 97 17.21 2.86 3.03
C ASP A 97 18.28 3.94 3.27
N TYR A 98 17.91 5.01 3.98
CA TYR A 98 18.86 6.04 4.37
C TYR A 98 19.96 5.47 5.27
N ASN A 99 21.19 5.95 5.11
CA ASN A 99 22.39 5.41 5.77
C ASN A 99 22.72 3.94 5.45
N GLN A 100 22.05 3.32 4.47
CA GLN A 100 22.37 1.96 4.04
C GLN A 100 23.76 1.91 3.41
N ALA A 101 24.64 1.06 3.95
CA ALA A 101 25.89 0.71 3.29
C ALA A 101 25.58 -0.20 2.09
N CYS A 102 26.04 0.20 0.92
CA CYS A 102 25.83 -0.51 -0.33
C CYS A 102 27.16 -1.02 -0.88
N GLN A 103 27.13 -2.21 -1.47
CA GLN A 103 28.26 -2.80 -2.17
C GLN A 103 27.85 -3.16 -3.58
N PHE A 104 28.66 -2.72 -4.54
CA PHE A 104 28.55 -3.15 -5.93
C PHE A 104 29.86 -3.79 -6.37
N SER A 105 29.76 -4.90 -7.11
CA SER A 105 30.92 -5.56 -7.67
C SER A 105 30.66 -6.06 -9.09
N LEU A 106 31.70 -5.94 -9.91
CA LEU A 106 31.81 -6.57 -11.23
C LEU A 106 32.97 -7.55 -11.19
N PRO A 107 32.73 -8.85 -11.43
CA PRO A 107 33.81 -9.79 -11.56
C PRO A 107 34.57 -9.55 -12.87
N LYS A 108 35.83 -10.01 -12.90
CA LYS A 108 36.61 -10.09 -14.14
C LYS A 108 35.81 -10.80 -15.23
N GLY A 109 35.78 -10.23 -16.43
CA GLY A 109 35.06 -10.83 -17.57
C GLY A 109 33.61 -10.36 -17.74
N ALA A 110 33.00 -9.73 -16.72
CA ALA A 110 31.63 -9.20 -16.85
C ALA A 110 31.50 -8.10 -17.92
N VAL A 111 32.59 -7.37 -18.17
CA VAL A 111 32.68 -6.34 -19.20
C VAL A 111 33.85 -6.67 -20.13
N ILE A 112 33.61 -6.57 -21.43
CA ILE A 112 34.62 -6.72 -22.47
C ILE A 112 34.52 -5.57 -23.47
N ASP A 113 35.59 -5.30 -24.19
CA ASP A 113 35.53 -4.42 -25.37
C ASP A 113 34.92 -5.15 -26.58
N PHE A 114 34.89 -4.50 -27.75
CA PHE A 114 34.38 -5.13 -28.97
C PHE A 114 35.35 -6.15 -29.60
N GLN A 115 36.60 -6.19 -29.15
CA GLN A 115 37.67 -7.08 -29.65
C GLN A 115 37.86 -8.33 -28.78
N GLY A 116 37.19 -8.40 -27.62
CA GLY A 116 37.20 -9.52 -26.69
C GLY A 116 38.18 -9.36 -25.52
N ASN A 117 38.82 -8.20 -25.35
CA ASN A 117 39.70 -7.95 -24.21
C ASN A 117 38.87 -7.77 -22.94
N VAL A 118 39.38 -8.31 -21.83
CA VAL A 118 38.62 -8.51 -20.60
C VAL A 118 38.91 -7.43 -19.57
N PHE A 119 37.87 -6.74 -19.09
CA PHE A 119 37.99 -5.89 -17.91
C PHE A 119 38.27 -6.73 -16.66
N GLU A 120 39.24 -6.32 -15.85
CA GLU A 120 39.64 -7.03 -14.61
C GLU A 120 38.57 -7.02 -13.50
N GLY A 121 37.55 -6.17 -13.63
CA GLY A 121 36.50 -6.01 -12.64
C GLY A 121 36.72 -4.83 -11.69
N VAL A 122 35.72 -4.55 -10.88
CA VAL A 122 35.76 -3.45 -9.90
C VAL A 122 34.83 -3.78 -8.73
N SER A 123 35.19 -3.37 -7.52
CA SER A 123 34.27 -3.34 -6.39
C SER A 123 34.27 -1.94 -5.80
N ILE A 124 33.07 -1.42 -5.54
CA ILE A 124 32.87 -0.16 -4.82
C ILE A 124 31.95 -0.39 -3.63
N GLN A 125 32.13 0.42 -2.61
CA GLN A 125 31.21 0.59 -1.51
C GLN A 125 30.78 2.05 -1.47
N PHE A 126 29.52 2.33 -1.15
CA PHE A 126 29.02 3.69 -0.95
C PHE A 126 27.91 3.65 0.10
N THR A 127 27.52 4.79 0.64
CA THR A 127 26.47 4.87 1.67
C THR A 127 25.33 5.73 1.16
N ILE A 128 24.09 5.31 1.36
CA ILE A 128 22.96 6.18 1.06
C ILE A 128 22.95 7.36 2.03
N ARG A 129 22.67 8.55 1.53
CA ARG A 129 22.67 9.79 2.31
C ARG A 129 21.87 9.67 3.60
N GLU A 130 22.22 10.50 4.57
CA GLU A 130 21.36 10.69 5.73
C GLU A 130 20.01 11.26 5.27
N ARG A 131 18.93 10.82 5.92
CA ARG A 131 17.60 11.35 5.68
C ARG A 131 17.60 12.86 5.93
N PRO A 132 17.15 13.69 4.98
CA PRO A 132 16.96 15.11 5.22
C PRO A 132 15.93 15.37 6.33
N GLN A 133 16.18 16.34 7.20
CA GLN A 133 15.15 16.83 8.12
C GLN A 133 14.04 17.52 7.30
N PRO A 134 12.78 17.09 7.43
CA PRO A 134 11.67 17.74 6.74
C PRO A 134 11.46 19.17 7.26
N GLU A 135 10.94 20.04 6.41
CA GLU A 135 10.62 21.42 6.79
C GLU A 135 9.52 21.44 7.87
N ALA A 136 9.74 22.22 8.93
CA ALA A 136 8.77 22.35 10.01
C ALA A 136 7.48 23.02 9.51
N ARG A 137 6.37 22.30 9.58
CA ARG A 137 5.03 22.74 9.18
C ARG A 137 3.96 22.04 10.02
N ILE A 138 2.82 22.71 10.18
CA ILE A 138 1.63 22.09 10.79
C ILE A 138 0.77 21.42 9.72
N PHE A 139 -0.29 20.72 10.14
CA PHE A 139 -1.29 20.14 9.24
C PHE A 139 -1.91 21.19 8.32
N ASP A 140 -2.25 20.78 7.09
CA ASP A 140 -2.90 21.65 6.10
C ASP A 140 -4.37 21.93 6.47
N ALA A 141 -5.00 21.03 7.24
CA ALA A 141 -6.29 21.24 7.88
C ALA A 141 -6.42 20.50 9.22
N VAL A 142 -7.18 21.09 10.15
CA VAL A 142 -7.52 20.52 11.46
C VAL A 142 -9.03 20.41 11.57
N VAL A 143 -9.53 19.22 11.91
CA VAL A 143 -10.94 18.94 12.14
C VAL A 143 -11.17 18.65 13.61
N SER A 144 -12.09 19.37 14.25
CA SER A 144 -12.46 19.14 15.65
C SER A 144 -13.96 19.36 15.85
N PRO A 145 -14.69 18.41 16.47
CA PRO A 145 -16.14 18.52 16.61
C PRO A 145 -16.57 19.65 17.55
N ASP A 146 -15.68 20.08 18.45
CA ASP A 146 -15.90 21.17 19.41
C ASP A 146 -15.67 22.57 18.81
N GLY A 147 -15.28 22.66 17.53
CA GLY A 147 -15.04 23.91 16.83
C GLY A 147 -13.67 24.56 17.09
N LYS A 148 -12.75 23.89 17.79
CA LYS A 148 -11.37 24.38 18.00
C LYS A 148 -10.46 24.21 16.77
N GLY A 149 -10.89 23.45 15.76
CA GLY A 149 -10.18 23.24 14.50
C GLY A 149 -10.59 24.23 13.38
N ASN A 150 -10.06 24.04 12.18
CA ASN A 150 -10.49 24.76 10.98
C ASN A 150 -11.91 24.34 10.53
N TYR A 151 -12.27 23.08 10.78
CA TYR A 151 -13.55 22.49 10.41
C TYR A 151 -14.15 21.67 11.56
N THR A 152 -15.47 21.54 11.59
CA THR A 152 -16.20 20.65 12.50
C THR A 152 -16.65 19.34 11.84
N SER A 153 -16.48 19.22 10.52
CA SER A 153 -16.82 18.05 9.71
C SER A 153 -15.62 17.64 8.86
N ILE A 154 -15.40 16.34 8.76
CA ILE A 154 -14.34 15.74 7.96
C ILE A 154 -14.65 15.94 6.47
N GLN A 155 -15.90 15.73 6.04
CA GLN A 155 -16.30 15.97 4.65
C GLN A 155 -16.02 17.40 4.22
N LYS A 156 -16.32 18.39 5.08
CA LYS A 156 -16.06 19.81 4.76
C LYS A 156 -14.56 20.09 4.58
N ALA A 157 -13.69 19.46 5.36
CA ALA A 157 -12.26 19.57 5.16
C ALA A 157 -11.83 18.98 3.81
N ILE A 158 -12.33 17.78 3.47
CA ILE A 158 -12.08 17.10 2.19
C ILE A 158 -12.57 17.94 1.01
N ASP A 159 -13.75 18.56 1.10
CA ASP A 159 -14.33 19.42 0.06
C ASP A 159 -13.45 20.64 -0.25
N ASN A 160 -12.63 21.09 0.71
CA ASN A 160 -11.72 22.22 0.56
C ASN A 160 -10.28 21.85 0.16
N VAL A 161 -9.96 20.55 0.09
CA VAL A 161 -8.66 20.11 -0.45
C VAL A 161 -8.54 20.51 -1.93
N PRO A 162 -7.42 21.11 -2.37
CA PRO A 162 -7.19 21.41 -3.78
C PRO A 162 -7.24 20.14 -4.66
N SER A 163 -7.88 20.22 -5.82
CA SER A 163 -7.89 19.11 -6.78
C SER A 163 -6.52 18.88 -7.43
N LYS A 164 -6.28 17.66 -7.93
CA LYS A 164 -5.13 17.24 -8.74
C LYS A 164 -3.77 17.47 -8.06
N ARG A 165 -3.74 17.23 -6.75
CA ARG A 165 -2.50 17.20 -5.97
C ARG A 165 -1.51 16.17 -6.55
N THR A 166 -0.24 16.45 -6.37
CA THR A 166 0.85 15.49 -6.64
C THR A 166 1.64 15.15 -5.37
N GLU A 167 1.28 15.76 -4.24
CA GLU A 167 1.95 15.67 -2.96
C GLU A 167 0.91 15.61 -1.83
N PRO A 168 1.22 14.98 -0.69
CA PRO A 168 0.33 14.86 0.46
C PRO A 168 -0.34 16.17 0.89
N TRP A 169 -1.62 16.08 1.27
CA TRP A 169 -2.37 17.10 1.99
C TRP A 169 -2.81 16.51 3.33
N LEU A 170 -2.26 17.02 4.42
CA LEU A 170 -2.41 16.43 5.75
C LEU A 170 -3.61 17.03 6.47
N ILE A 171 -4.59 16.18 6.80
CA ILE A 171 -5.77 16.54 7.58
C ILE A 171 -5.67 15.83 8.94
N PHE A 172 -5.52 16.61 10.01
CA PHE A 172 -5.63 16.08 11.38
C PHE A 172 -7.09 16.06 11.83
N VAL A 173 -7.50 14.97 12.46
CA VAL A 173 -8.86 14.76 12.99
C VAL A 173 -8.74 14.50 14.49
N ALA A 174 -9.20 15.46 15.29
CA ALA A 174 -9.19 15.35 16.74
C ALA A 174 -10.08 14.21 17.25
N ASN A 175 -9.91 13.85 18.52
CA ASN A 175 -10.82 12.92 19.20
C ASN A 175 -12.28 13.42 19.11
N GLY A 176 -13.21 12.51 18.86
CA GLY A 176 -14.60 12.82 18.66
C GLY A 176 -15.36 11.78 17.86
N THR A 177 -16.70 11.85 17.94
CA THR A 177 -17.58 11.11 17.03
C THR A 177 -18.12 12.03 15.95
N TYR A 178 -17.87 11.68 14.70
CA TYR A 178 -18.28 12.40 13.50
C TYR A 178 -19.39 11.61 12.80
N GLU A 179 -20.64 12.06 12.96
CA GLU A 179 -21.81 11.41 12.34
C GLU A 179 -22.06 11.94 10.92
N GLU A 180 -21.32 11.40 9.94
CA GLU A 180 -21.36 11.88 8.55
C GLU A 180 -21.00 10.78 7.54
N GLN A 181 -21.35 11.01 6.27
CA GLN A 181 -20.86 10.21 5.14
C GLN A 181 -19.62 10.88 4.58
N ILE A 182 -18.57 10.10 4.31
CA ILE A 182 -17.32 10.60 3.74
C ILE A 182 -17.13 10.12 2.30
N ILE A 183 -16.97 11.06 1.38
CA ILE A 183 -16.63 10.81 -0.01
C ILE A 183 -15.31 11.51 -0.31
N ILE A 184 -14.27 10.74 -0.64
CA ILE A 184 -13.02 11.25 -1.18
C ILE A 184 -13.18 11.30 -2.70
N PRO A 185 -13.30 12.48 -3.33
CA PRO A 185 -13.51 12.60 -4.76
C PRO A 185 -12.30 12.12 -5.56
N GLU A 186 -12.54 11.56 -6.75
CA GLU A 186 -11.48 11.03 -7.62
C GLU A 186 -10.44 12.08 -8.03
N ASP A 187 -10.84 13.35 -8.15
CA ASP A 187 -9.95 14.45 -8.52
C ASP A 187 -9.12 14.98 -7.35
N LYS A 188 -9.15 14.35 -6.16
CA LYS A 188 -8.42 14.77 -4.96
C LYS A 188 -7.48 13.67 -4.44
N PRO A 189 -6.42 13.32 -5.19
CA PRO A 189 -5.42 12.35 -4.74
C PRO A 189 -4.58 12.92 -3.58
N TYR A 190 -3.79 12.05 -2.95
CA TYR A 190 -2.82 12.41 -1.90
C TYR A 190 -3.44 13.04 -0.64
N ILE A 191 -4.68 12.67 -0.28
CA ILE A 191 -5.24 13.05 1.03
C ILE A 191 -4.71 12.09 2.09
N HIS A 192 -4.08 12.64 3.12
CA HIS A 192 -3.67 11.92 4.33
C HIS A 192 -4.61 12.33 5.48
N LEU A 193 -5.42 11.39 5.96
CA LEU A 193 -6.38 11.62 7.03
C LEU A 193 -5.88 10.98 8.33
N ILE A 194 -5.41 11.80 9.26
CA ILE A 194 -4.73 11.36 10.48
C ILE A 194 -5.62 11.61 11.69
N GLY A 195 -6.08 10.54 12.33
CA GLY A 195 -6.79 10.62 13.59
C GLY A 195 -5.85 10.81 14.78
N GLN A 196 -6.36 11.41 15.85
CA GLN A 196 -5.63 11.60 17.10
C GLN A 196 -5.40 10.26 17.83
N ASP A 197 -6.41 9.39 17.81
CA ASP A 197 -6.43 8.09 18.50
C ASP A 197 -7.47 7.18 17.84
N VAL A 198 -7.09 5.96 17.52
CA VAL A 198 -7.96 5.00 16.80
C VAL A 198 -9.26 4.69 17.55
N ASP A 199 -9.25 4.69 18.88
CA ASP A 199 -10.41 4.36 19.72
C ASP A 199 -11.31 5.56 20.00
N LYS A 200 -10.81 6.78 19.80
CA LYS A 200 -11.50 8.02 20.17
C LYS A 200 -11.84 8.91 18.97
N THR A 201 -11.18 8.75 17.82
CA THR A 201 -11.52 9.40 16.55
C THR A 201 -12.40 8.46 15.72
N ILE A 202 -13.71 8.66 15.80
CA ILE A 202 -14.73 7.75 15.25
C ILE A 202 -15.54 8.46 14.17
N VAL A 203 -15.52 7.93 12.95
CA VAL A 203 -16.46 8.29 11.87
C VAL A 203 -17.58 7.27 11.85
N LYS A 204 -18.83 7.73 11.87
CA LYS A 204 -19.98 6.83 11.98
C LYS A 204 -21.17 7.28 11.15
N LEU A 205 -21.85 6.31 10.54
CA LEU A 205 -23.17 6.51 9.93
C LEU A 205 -23.92 5.18 9.92
N ARG A 206 -25.25 5.20 10.00
CA ARG A 206 -26.06 4.03 9.68
C ARG A 206 -26.52 4.13 8.24
N ILE A 207 -25.99 3.28 7.37
CA ILE A 207 -26.34 3.25 5.95
C ILE A 207 -26.31 1.82 5.41
N ASN A 208 -27.31 1.44 4.63
CA ASN A 208 -27.37 0.15 3.93
C ASN A 208 -27.64 0.31 2.44
N SER A 209 -27.39 -0.76 1.69
CA SER A 209 -27.46 -0.78 0.22
C SER A 209 -28.86 -0.91 -0.37
N SER A 210 -29.93 -0.97 0.45
CA SER A 210 -31.26 -1.25 -0.07
C SER A 210 -31.74 -0.16 -1.04
N THR A 211 -32.48 -0.58 -2.06
CA THR A 211 -33.19 0.33 -2.98
C THR A 211 -34.70 0.35 -2.76
N GLU A 212 -35.20 -0.50 -1.86
CA GLU A 212 -36.62 -0.68 -1.57
C GLU A 212 -36.89 -0.92 -0.09
N ALA A 213 -38.16 -0.83 0.31
CA ALA A 213 -38.56 -1.09 1.67
C ALA A 213 -38.74 -2.59 1.93
N SER A 214 -38.33 -3.03 3.13
CA SER A 214 -38.64 -4.38 3.60
C SER A 214 -40.02 -4.40 4.29
N ALA A 215 -40.81 -5.43 3.98
CA ALA A 215 -42.10 -5.66 4.62
C ALA A 215 -41.98 -6.10 6.09
N THR A 216 -40.82 -6.63 6.48
CA THR A 216 -40.59 -7.25 7.79
C THR A 216 -39.58 -6.51 8.65
N ASP A 217 -38.81 -5.58 8.07
CA ASP A 217 -37.79 -4.81 8.80
C ASP A 217 -37.80 -3.32 8.39
N PRO A 218 -38.36 -2.44 9.23
CA PRO A 218 -38.42 -1.02 8.92
C PRO A 218 -37.05 -0.33 8.87
N ASP A 219 -36.02 -0.89 9.52
CA ASP A 219 -34.67 -0.30 9.50
C ASP A 219 -34.03 -0.39 8.11
N VAL A 220 -34.41 -1.39 7.30
CA VAL A 220 -33.90 -1.55 5.93
C VAL A 220 -34.19 -0.28 5.11
N TRP A 221 -35.45 0.17 5.04
CA TRP A 221 -35.77 1.40 4.32
C TRP A 221 -35.23 2.63 5.02
N LYS A 222 -35.42 2.72 6.35
CA LYS A 222 -35.03 3.87 7.17
C LYS A 222 -33.57 4.28 6.94
N TYR A 223 -32.66 3.30 6.93
CA TYR A 223 -31.23 3.53 6.74
C TYR A 223 -30.74 3.21 5.32
N SER A 224 -31.64 2.96 4.36
CA SER A 224 -31.22 2.77 2.97
C SER A 224 -30.59 4.04 2.43
N TYR A 225 -29.52 3.89 1.64
CA TYR A 225 -28.85 5.03 1.03
C TYR A 225 -29.81 5.88 0.18
N LYS A 226 -30.81 5.25 -0.46
CA LYS A 226 -31.89 5.94 -1.19
C LYS A 226 -32.75 6.81 -0.30
N ASN A 227 -33.27 6.28 0.81
CA ASN A 227 -34.11 7.03 1.74
C ASN A 227 -33.32 8.16 2.45
N LEU A 228 -32.02 7.95 2.68
CA LEU A 228 -31.11 8.95 3.23
C LEU A 228 -30.68 10.02 2.20
N GLY A 229 -31.14 9.93 0.94
CA GLY A 229 -30.79 10.87 -0.13
C GLY A 229 -29.31 10.83 -0.53
N LYS A 230 -28.63 9.70 -0.32
CA LYS A 230 -27.21 9.50 -0.65
C LYS A 230 -27.03 8.91 -2.04
N THR A 231 -25.90 9.21 -2.68
CA THR A 231 -25.54 8.65 -3.99
C THR A 231 -24.77 7.33 -3.88
N GLU A 232 -24.07 7.13 -2.76
CA GLU A 232 -23.25 5.94 -2.49
C GLU A 232 -23.87 5.11 -1.36
N ALA A 233 -23.81 3.79 -1.51
CA ALA A 233 -24.27 2.80 -0.54
C ALA A 233 -23.18 2.40 0.47
N ALA A 234 -22.28 3.32 0.80
CA ALA A 234 -21.20 3.13 1.76
C ALA A 234 -21.09 4.33 2.69
N MET A 235 -20.66 4.12 3.93
CA MET A 235 -20.38 5.22 4.85
C MET A 235 -19.17 6.03 4.39
N VAL A 236 -18.09 5.35 3.98
CA VAL A 236 -16.92 6.01 3.37
C VAL A 236 -16.69 5.45 1.97
N SER A 237 -16.53 6.34 1.00
CA SER A 237 -16.11 6.00 -0.37
C SER A 237 -14.84 6.74 -0.73
N VAL A 238 -13.73 6.01 -0.83
CA VAL A 238 -12.44 6.51 -1.32
C VAL A 238 -12.35 6.29 -2.82
N LYS A 239 -12.58 7.37 -3.59
CA LYS A 239 -12.51 7.33 -5.06
C LYS A 239 -11.19 7.84 -5.62
N ALA A 240 -10.34 8.47 -4.81
CA ALA A 240 -9.04 8.97 -5.24
C ALA A 240 -7.98 7.88 -5.30
N THR A 241 -6.85 8.17 -5.96
CA THR A 241 -5.59 7.45 -5.78
C THR A 241 -4.81 8.05 -4.60
N ASP A 242 -3.81 7.31 -4.09
CA ASP A 242 -2.85 7.84 -3.11
C ASP A 242 -3.50 8.32 -1.80
N PHE A 243 -4.64 7.75 -1.43
CA PHE A 243 -5.26 8.05 -0.14
C PHE A 243 -4.53 7.32 0.97
N TYR A 244 -4.32 8.00 2.09
CA TYR A 244 -3.79 7.42 3.33
C TYR A 244 -4.70 7.77 4.51
N ALA A 245 -4.96 6.81 5.39
CA ALA A 245 -5.56 7.07 6.68
C ALA A 245 -4.82 6.37 7.81
N GLU A 246 -4.74 7.03 8.96
CA GLU A 246 -4.11 6.49 10.17
C GLU A 246 -4.93 6.81 11.42
N ASN A 247 -5.00 5.89 12.39
CA ASN A 247 -5.57 6.12 13.72
C ASN A 247 -7.05 6.56 13.71
N ILE A 248 -7.88 5.98 12.84
CA ILE A 248 -9.31 6.30 12.73
C ILE A 248 -10.16 5.04 12.73
N SER A 249 -11.29 5.09 13.44
CA SER A 249 -12.34 4.07 13.40
C SER A 249 -13.48 4.47 12.46
N PHE A 250 -13.75 3.64 11.46
CA PHE A 250 -14.85 3.75 10.51
C PHE A 250 -15.97 2.76 10.89
N VAL A 251 -17.10 3.27 11.38
CA VAL A 251 -18.20 2.48 11.94
C VAL A 251 -19.49 2.62 11.14
N ASN A 252 -19.84 1.63 10.33
CA ASN A 252 -21.20 1.56 9.80
C ASN A 252 -22.13 0.97 10.87
N GLY A 253 -22.86 1.85 11.56
CA GLY A 253 -23.73 1.46 12.67
C GLY A 253 -24.92 0.58 12.25
N TYR A 254 -25.28 0.54 10.96
CA TYR A 254 -26.31 -0.39 10.49
C TYR A 254 -25.85 -1.83 10.69
N GLY A 255 -24.66 -2.16 10.20
CA GLY A 255 -24.07 -3.49 10.40
C GLY A 255 -23.62 -3.69 11.85
N LYS A 256 -22.74 -2.83 12.37
CA LYS A 256 -22.09 -3.04 13.67
C LYS A 256 -23.08 -3.17 14.83
N GLU A 257 -24.13 -2.35 14.84
CA GLU A 257 -25.03 -2.27 16.00
C GLU A 257 -26.30 -3.09 15.82
N LEU A 258 -26.84 -3.18 14.59
CA LEU A 258 -28.06 -3.95 14.34
C LEU A 258 -27.79 -5.39 13.92
N GLN A 259 -26.54 -5.71 13.53
CA GLN A 259 -26.05 -7.06 13.20
C GLN A 259 -26.94 -7.82 12.20
N LYS A 260 -27.36 -7.11 11.15
CA LYS A 260 -28.26 -7.63 10.11
C LYS A 260 -27.92 -7.12 8.73
N GLY A 261 -28.42 -7.84 7.73
CA GLY A 261 -28.39 -7.42 6.32
C GLY A 261 -29.49 -6.41 6.00
N PRO A 262 -29.47 -5.77 4.81
CA PRO A 262 -28.59 -6.04 3.67
C PRO A 262 -27.18 -5.44 3.84
N MET A 263 -26.38 -5.46 2.78
CA MET A 263 -24.99 -4.97 2.73
C MET A 263 -24.88 -3.57 3.36
N ALA A 264 -23.87 -3.39 4.22
CA ALA A 264 -23.67 -2.17 4.99
C ALA A 264 -22.19 -1.81 5.03
N LEU A 265 -21.68 -1.22 3.95
CA LEU A 265 -20.26 -0.93 3.82
C LEU A 265 -19.83 0.17 4.81
N ALA A 266 -18.83 -0.13 5.62
CA ALA A 266 -18.06 0.89 6.32
C ALA A 266 -17.11 1.60 5.35
N MET A 267 -16.55 0.86 4.40
CA MET A 267 -15.54 1.36 3.45
C MET A 267 -15.75 0.82 2.04
N TYR A 268 -15.62 1.70 1.05
CA TYR A 268 -15.46 1.37 -0.36
C TYR A 268 -14.19 2.06 -0.91
N THR A 269 -13.30 1.30 -1.55
CA THR A 269 -12.07 1.82 -2.17
C THR A 269 -12.05 1.52 -3.67
N GLN A 270 -11.95 2.55 -4.53
CA GLN A 270 -12.18 2.44 -5.99
C GLN A 270 -10.93 2.64 -6.87
N ASN A 271 -9.81 3.14 -6.36
CA ASN A 271 -8.64 3.44 -7.20
C ASN A 271 -7.33 2.90 -6.59
N ASP A 272 -6.22 3.11 -7.28
CA ASP A 272 -4.90 2.55 -6.95
C ASP A 272 -4.23 3.28 -5.77
N ARG A 273 -3.27 2.62 -5.11
CA ARG A 273 -2.41 3.19 -4.06
C ARG A 273 -3.14 3.71 -2.83
N ASN A 274 -4.18 3.00 -2.39
CA ASN A 274 -4.87 3.31 -1.13
C ASN A 274 -4.20 2.61 0.05
N SER A 275 -3.92 3.35 1.13
CA SER A 275 -3.21 2.81 2.29
C SER A 275 -3.86 3.16 3.63
N PHE A 276 -3.74 2.23 4.61
CA PHE A 276 -4.37 2.36 5.92
C PHE A 276 -3.45 1.80 7.00
N ASN A 277 -3.30 2.51 8.12
CA ASN A 277 -2.51 2.04 9.26
C ASN A 277 -3.24 2.26 10.58
N ASN A 278 -3.32 1.24 11.42
CA ASN A 278 -4.00 1.33 12.73
C ASN A 278 -5.43 1.91 12.61
N CYS A 279 -6.20 1.42 11.63
CA CYS A 279 -7.59 1.80 11.42
C CYS A 279 -8.53 0.66 11.85
N LYS A 280 -9.78 1.01 12.21
CA LYS A 280 -10.85 0.01 12.44
C LYS A 280 -11.94 0.16 11.39
N PHE A 281 -12.39 -0.94 10.82
CA PHE A 281 -13.50 -1.02 9.87
C PHE A 281 -14.57 -1.91 10.47
N LEU A 282 -15.66 -1.31 10.94
CA LEU A 282 -16.65 -1.98 11.76
C LEU A 282 -18.02 -2.00 11.07
N SER A 283 -18.47 -3.19 10.68
CA SER A 283 -19.83 -3.44 10.20
C SER A 283 -20.22 -4.92 10.39
N TYR A 284 -21.03 -5.50 9.50
CA TYR A 284 -21.52 -6.87 9.63
C TYR A 284 -21.51 -7.62 8.30
N GLN A 285 -22.41 -7.30 7.38
CA GLN A 285 -22.36 -7.80 6.01
C GLN A 285 -21.66 -6.78 5.11
N ASP A 286 -20.68 -7.23 4.34
CA ASP A 286 -19.96 -6.44 3.33
C ASP A 286 -19.24 -5.20 3.93
N THR A 287 -18.51 -5.37 5.04
CA THR A 287 -17.84 -4.25 5.76
C THR A 287 -16.94 -3.41 4.86
N TRP A 288 -16.11 -4.03 4.03
CA TRP A 288 -15.17 -3.34 3.15
C TRP A 288 -15.16 -3.93 1.74
N GLN A 289 -15.58 -3.10 0.79
CA GLN A 289 -15.47 -3.40 -0.63
C GLN A 289 -14.18 -2.81 -1.24
N THR A 290 -13.39 -3.63 -1.90
CA THR A 290 -12.29 -3.20 -2.77
C THR A 290 -12.72 -3.32 -4.23
N GLY A 291 -12.78 -2.21 -4.95
CA GLY A 291 -13.33 -2.17 -6.30
C GLY A 291 -12.53 -1.29 -7.25
N PRO A 292 -11.21 -1.54 -7.44
CA PRO A 292 -10.40 -0.69 -8.28
C PRO A 292 -10.88 -0.68 -9.74
N LYS A 293 -10.77 0.49 -10.40
CA LYS A 293 -11.04 0.60 -11.84
C LYS A 293 -10.04 -0.19 -12.69
N SER A 294 -8.79 -0.29 -12.22
CA SER A 294 -7.76 -1.15 -12.80
C SER A 294 -7.85 -2.56 -12.21
N ASP A 295 -7.71 -3.59 -13.04
CA ASP A 295 -7.70 -4.99 -12.58
C ASP A 295 -6.52 -5.32 -11.65
N ASN A 296 -5.53 -4.42 -11.54
CA ASN A 296 -4.39 -4.54 -10.63
C ASN A 296 -4.25 -3.32 -9.71
N GLY A 297 -5.35 -2.61 -9.40
CA GLY A 297 -5.32 -1.53 -8.42
C GLY A 297 -4.96 -2.06 -7.03
N ARG A 298 -3.99 -1.41 -6.39
CA ARG A 298 -3.34 -1.84 -5.16
C ARG A 298 -3.93 -1.17 -3.94
N LEU A 299 -3.92 -1.94 -2.85
CA LEU A 299 -4.30 -1.49 -1.52
C LEU A 299 -3.34 -2.11 -0.51
N TYR A 300 -2.85 -1.32 0.43
CA TYR A 300 -2.00 -1.79 1.52
C TYR A 300 -2.63 -1.42 2.86
N ALA A 301 -2.79 -2.37 3.77
CA ALA A 301 -3.24 -2.06 5.13
C ALA A 301 -2.36 -2.76 6.16
N GLN A 302 -2.00 -2.03 7.21
CA GLN A 302 -1.19 -2.56 8.29
C GLN A 302 -1.84 -2.30 9.65
N ASN A 303 -1.75 -3.25 10.58
CA ASN A 303 -2.23 -3.10 11.96
C ASN A 303 -3.74 -2.73 12.05
N CYS A 304 -4.53 -3.08 11.04
CA CYS A 304 -5.94 -2.70 10.98
C CYS A 304 -6.83 -3.77 11.61
N TRP A 305 -7.95 -3.33 12.19
CA TRP A 305 -9.03 -4.19 12.66
C TRP A 305 -10.17 -4.19 11.65
N ILE A 306 -10.55 -5.35 11.13
CA ILE A 306 -11.60 -5.51 10.12
C ILE A 306 -12.64 -6.46 10.69
N GLU A 307 -13.84 -5.94 10.96
CA GLU A 307 -14.89 -6.67 11.66
C GLU A 307 -16.09 -6.95 10.76
N GLY A 308 -16.61 -8.18 10.80
CA GLY A 308 -17.88 -8.50 10.15
C GLY A 308 -18.35 -9.93 10.36
N ALA A 309 -19.27 -10.35 9.50
CA ALA A 309 -19.97 -11.63 9.56
C ALA A 309 -20.13 -12.30 8.18
N VAL A 310 -20.46 -11.57 7.12
CA VAL A 310 -20.65 -12.16 5.79
C VAL A 310 -19.90 -11.32 4.77
N ASP A 311 -19.00 -11.95 4.02
CA ASP A 311 -18.26 -11.37 2.90
C ASP A 311 -17.63 -10.02 3.25
N TYR A 312 -17.14 -9.89 4.49
CA TYR A 312 -16.89 -8.57 5.04
C TYR A 312 -15.62 -7.90 4.50
N PHE A 313 -14.78 -8.63 3.76
CA PHE A 313 -13.73 -8.08 2.90
C PHE A 313 -13.84 -8.65 1.48
N TYR A 314 -14.36 -7.88 0.53
CA TYR A 314 -14.82 -8.41 -0.77
C TYR A 314 -14.55 -7.49 -1.95
N GLY A 315 -14.65 -8.03 -3.16
CA GLY A 315 -14.34 -7.31 -4.41
C GLY A 315 -13.04 -7.76 -5.09
N ASN A 316 -12.39 -6.88 -5.85
CA ASN A 316 -11.41 -7.25 -6.87
C ASN A 316 -10.08 -6.48 -6.82
N GLY A 317 -9.65 -5.97 -5.67
CA GLY A 317 -8.36 -5.28 -5.53
C GLY A 317 -7.16 -6.18 -5.26
N ASN A 318 -5.98 -5.77 -5.73
CA ASN A 318 -4.72 -6.36 -5.27
C ASN A 318 -4.41 -5.82 -3.87
N CYS A 319 -4.78 -6.56 -2.84
CA CYS A 319 -4.70 -6.11 -1.46
C CYS A 319 -3.62 -6.86 -0.71
N PHE A 320 -2.70 -6.13 -0.07
CA PHE A 320 -1.72 -6.68 0.85
C PHE A 320 -2.04 -6.20 2.26
N LEU A 321 -2.54 -7.10 3.10
CA LEU A 321 -2.90 -6.83 4.48
C LEU A 321 -1.86 -7.49 5.37
N GLU A 322 -1.23 -6.70 6.25
CA GLU A 322 -0.15 -7.15 7.11
C GLU A 322 -0.44 -6.83 8.59
N HIS A 323 -0.31 -7.80 9.48
CA HIS A 323 -0.60 -7.61 10.92
C HIS A 323 -2.02 -7.12 11.22
N CYS A 324 -2.97 -7.38 10.33
CA CYS A 324 -4.36 -7.03 10.52
C CYS A 324 -5.10 -8.11 11.32
N THR A 325 -6.13 -7.70 12.05
CA THR A 325 -7.07 -8.60 12.73
C THR A 325 -8.39 -8.66 11.98
N PHE A 326 -8.81 -9.86 11.60
CA PHE A 326 -10.11 -10.18 11.02
C PHE A 326 -11.03 -10.70 12.12
N TYR A 327 -11.94 -9.85 12.61
CA TYR A 327 -12.80 -10.13 13.76
C TYR A 327 -14.19 -10.59 13.34
N ASN A 328 -14.54 -11.82 13.69
CA ASN A 328 -15.76 -12.49 13.28
C ASN A 328 -16.86 -12.33 14.33
N MET A 329 -18.05 -11.91 13.88
CA MET A 329 -19.16 -11.51 14.75
C MET A 329 -20.21 -12.59 15.01
N ARG A 330 -20.10 -13.76 14.37
CA ARG A 330 -21.02 -14.88 14.57
C ARG A 330 -20.46 -16.20 14.04
N ASP A 331 -21.14 -17.29 14.34
CA ASP A 331 -20.95 -18.57 13.68
C ASP A 331 -21.22 -18.46 12.17
N GLY A 332 -20.59 -19.34 11.40
CA GLY A 332 -20.73 -19.39 9.94
C GLY A 332 -20.23 -18.14 9.23
N ALA A 333 -19.42 -17.31 9.89
CA ALA A 333 -18.90 -16.09 9.29
C ALA A 333 -18.03 -16.40 8.08
N ILE A 334 -18.00 -15.48 7.11
CA ILE A 334 -17.22 -15.61 5.87
C ILE A 334 -16.35 -14.36 5.74
N ILE A 335 -15.03 -14.55 5.77
CA ILE A 335 -14.07 -13.43 5.82
C ILE A 335 -13.97 -12.76 4.45
N VAL A 336 -13.45 -13.46 3.44
CA VAL A 336 -13.26 -12.87 2.11
C VAL A 336 -14.22 -13.38 1.05
N ALA A 337 -14.66 -12.47 0.17
CA ALA A 337 -15.41 -12.81 -1.05
C ALA A 337 -14.82 -12.11 -2.29
N PRO A 338 -13.64 -12.55 -2.75
CA PRO A 338 -12.97 -11.95 -3.90
C PRO A 338 -13.69 -12.20 -5.23
N SER A 339 -13.52 -11.29 -6.19
CA SER A 339 -14.09 -11.33 -7.54
C SER A 339 -13.10 -10.89 -8.64
N HIS A 340 -11.82 -11.16 -8.43
CA HIS A 340 -10.71 -10.84 -9.34
C HIS A 340 -10.93 -11.34 -10.77
N LYS A 341 -10.57 -10.55 -11.77
CA LYS A 341 -10.66 -10.95 -13.18
C LYS A 341 -9.45 -11.79 -13.59
N VAL A 342 -9.59 -12.55 -14.68
CA VAL A 342 -8.45 -13.20 -15.34
C VAL A 342 -7.39 -12.15 -15.68
N GLY A 343 -6.13 -12.41 -15.31
CA GLY A 343 -5.02 -11.47 -15.47
C GLY A 343 -4.72 -10.61 -14.25
N THR A 344 -5.50 -10.74 -13.18
CA THR A 344 -5.13 -10.22 -11.85
C THR A 344 -3.85 -10.91 -11.38
N ARG A 345 -2.86 -10.13 -10.93
CA ARG A 345 -1.54 -10.66 -10.56
C ARG A 345 -1.50 -11.27 -9.16
N TRP A 346 -2.11 -10.62 -8.16
CA TRP A 346 -1.90 -10.95 -6.75
C TRP A 346 -3.19 -11.24 -5.97
N GLY A 347 -4.28 -10.51 -6.23
CA GLY A 347 -5.52 -10.61 -5.47
C GLY A 347 -5.34 -10.26 -4.00
N TYR A 348 -5.97 -11.03 -3.10
CA TYR A 348 -5.85 -10.79 -1.66
C TYR A 348 -4.70 -11.57 -1.03
N VAL A 349 -3.78 -10.84 -0.40
CA VAL A 349 -2.63 -11.39 0.33
C VAL A 349 -2.76 -10.97 1.79
N LEU A 350 -3.04 -11.93 2.66
CA LEU A 350 -3.24 -11.72 4.09
C LEU A 350 -2.03 -12.30 4.83
N ASN A 351 -1.05 -11.46 5.16
CA ASN A 351 0.24 -11.89 5.68
C ASN A 351 0.42 -11.52 7.16
N ASN A 352 0.83 -12.48 8.00
CA ASN A 352 0.99 -12.27 9.45
C ASN A 352 -0.26 -11.69 10.12
N CYS A 353 -1.44 -12.03 9.61
CA CYS A 353 -2.73 -11.57 10.14
C CYS A 353 -3.22 -12.47 11.28
N ILE A 354 -4.16 -11.94 12.05
CA ILE A 354 -4.89 -12.68 13.08
C ILE A 354 -6.33 -12.85 12.60
N VAL A 355 -6.90 -14.03 12.77
CA VAL A 355 -8.34 -14.25 12.68
C VAL A 355 -8.85 -14.54 14.07
N ASP A 356 -9.77 -13.72 14.53
CA ASP A 356 -10.34 -13.74 15.87
C ASP A 356 -11.85 -13.57 15.78
N GLY A 357 -12.55 -13.56 16.90
CA GLY A 357 -13.98 -13.29 16.91
C GLY A 357 -14.58 -13.26 18.30
N ASN A 358 -15.87 -12.95 18.35
CA ASN A 358 -16.63 -13.08 19.58
C ASN A 358 -16.89 -14.56 19.93
N GLU A 359 -17.49 -14.80 21.10
CA GLU A 359 -17.79 -16.15 21.58
C GLU A 359 -18.68 -16.97 20.63
N LEU A 360 -19.54 -16.31 19.84
CA LEU A 360 -20.40 -16.99 18.86
C LEU A 360 -19.61 -17.47 17.64
N ALA A 361 -18.51 -16.80 17.31
CA ALA A 361 -17.68 -17.14 16.16
C ALA A 361 -16.73 -18.30 16.41
N ASP A 362 -16.38 -18.60 17.67
CA ASP A 362 -15.46 -19.70 18.03
C ASP A 362 -16.10 -21.09 17.88
N THR A 363 -16.35 -21.43 16.62
CA THR A 363 -17.03 -22.64 16.17
C THR A 363 -16.30 -23.17 14.93
N GLU A 364 -16.41 -24.47 14.65
CA GLU A 364 -15.84 -25.07 13.43
C GLU A 364 -16.69 -24.75 12.17
N SER A 365 -17.21 -23.52 12.06
CA SER A 365 -18.12 -23.10 11.00
C SER A 365 -17.68 -21.83 10.24
N VAL A 366 -16.79 -21.02 10.82
CA VAL A 366 -16.22 -19.84 10.16
C VAL A 366 -15.41 -20.27 8.92
N LYS A 367 -15.59 -19.55 7.81
CA LYS A 367 -14.91 -19.78 6.54
C LYS A 367 -13.93 -18.65 6.24
N LEU A 368 -12.75 -19.01 5.75
CA LEU A 368 -11.77 -18.08 5.22
C LEU A 368 -12.33 -17.29 4.03
N GLY A 369 -13.12 -17.93 3.17
CA GLY A 369 -13.79 -17.19 2.11
C GLY A 369 -14.57 -18.04 1.12
N ARG A 370 -15.10 -17.36 0.10
CA ARG A 370 -15.82 -17.98 -1.01
C ARG A 370 -15.62 -17.22 -2.33
N PRO A 371 -15.69 -17.90 -3.49
CA PRO A 371 -15.37 -17.31 -4.78
C PRO A 371 -16.57 -16.55 -5.35
N TRP A 372 -16.63 -15.22 -5.14
CA TRP A 372 -17.80 -14.45 -5.52
C TRP A 372 -18.08 -14.53 -7.02
N HIS A 373 -17.14 -14.10 -7.85
CA HIS A 373 -17.24 -14.14 -9.30
C HIS A 373 -15.85 -14.27 -9.96
N ASN A 374 -15.83 -14.49 -11.27
CA ASN A 374 -14.65 -14.42 -12.14
C ASN A 374 -13.56 -15.46 -11.80
N SER A 375 -12.34 -15.02 -11.51
CA SER A 375 -11.14 -15.84 -11.26
C SER A 375 -10.49 -15.42 -9.93
N PRO A 376 -11.17 -15.67 -8.79
CA PRO A 376 -10.77 -15.07 -7.52
C PRO A 376 -9.47 -15.67 -6.97
N ILE A 377 -8.66 -14.78 -6.37
CA ILE A 377 -7.41 -15.09 -5.68
C ILE A 377 -7.48 -14.59 -4.23
N ALA A 378 -7.18 -15.46 -3.28
CA ALA A 378 -6.91 -15.12 -1.88
C ALA A 378 -5.89 -16.08 -1.28
N VAL A 379 -4.88 -15.54 -0.59
CA VAL A 379 -3.87 -16.31 0.12
C VAL A 379 -3.70 -15.81 1.55
N TYR A 380 -3.69 -16.76 2.50
CA TYR A 380 -3.39 -16.50 3.91
C TYR A 380 -1.99 -17.03 4.22
N LEU A 381 -1.11 -16.13 4.66
CA LEU A 381 0.30 -16.42 4.92
C LEU A 381 0.59 -16.15 6.39
N ASN A 382 1.21 -17.10 7.08
CA ASN A 382 1.65 -16.94 8.48
C ASN A 382 0.53 -16.46 9.42
N THR A 383 -0.72 -16.89 9.15
CA THR A 383 -1.91 -16.41 9.87
C THR A 383 -2.07 -17.13 11.21
N ILE A 384 -2.45 -16.39 12.26
CA ILE A 384 -2.80 -16.96 13.57
C ILE A 384 -4.32 -17.05 13.68
N PHE A 385 -4.84 -18.23 13.99
CA PHE A 385 -6.26 -18.47 14.28
C PHE A 385 -6.49 -18.49 15.80
N ASN A 386 -7.10 -17.42 16.33
CA ASN A 386 -7.51 -17.32 17.73
C ASN A 386 -8.82 -18.05 18.03
N ILE A 387 -9.61 -18.28 16.99
CA ILE A 387 -10.86 -19.03 17.00
C ILE A 387 -10.77 -20.24 16.07
N LYS A 388 -11.68 -21.21 16.24
CA LYS A 388 -11.80 -22.35 15.34
C LYS A 388 -12.26 -21.91 13.95
N ILE A 389 -11.68 -22.54 12.93
CA ILE A 389 -12.05 -22.40 11.52
C ILE A 389 -12.61 -23.74 11.06
N ALA A 390 -13.60 -23.71 10.17
CA ALA A 390 -14.11 -24.94 9.59
C ALA A 390 -12.99 -25.74 8.90
N PRO A 391 -12.93 -27.08 9.06
CA PRO A 391 -11.84 -27.88 8.49
C PRO A 391 -11.65 -27.71 6.99
N GLU A 392 -12.73 -27.51 6.24
CA GLU A 392 -12.68 -27.26 4.80
C GLU A 392 -12.19 -25.85 4.42
N GLY A 393 -12.22 -24.89 5.36
CA GLY A 393 -11.74 -23.51 5.25
C GLY A 393 -12.52 -22.63 4.28
N TRP A 394 -12.85 -23.12 3.09
CA TRP A 394 -13.47 -22.39 1.99
C TRP A 394 -14.83 -23.00 1.64
N THR A 395 -15.71 -22.21 1.01
CA THR A 395 -17.02 -22.69 0.54
C THR A 395 -17.32 -22.27 -0.90
N ASP A 396 -18.34 -22.89 -1.49
CA ASP A 396 -18.81 -22.61 -2.85
C ASP A 396 -19.57 -21.27 -2.93
N MET A 397 -19.57 -20.66 -4.12
CA MET A 397 -20.41 -19.51 -4.45
C MET A 397 -20.62 -19.42 -5.97
N GLY A 398 -19.95 -18.49 -6.66
CA GLY A 398 -20.27 -18.10 -8.04
C GLY A 398 -19.13 -18.28 -9.04
N ALA A 399 -18.02 -18.92 -8.66
CA ALA A 399 -16.89 -19.19 -9.55
C ALA A 399 -16.03 -20.37 -9.07
N ILE A 400 -15.13 -20.85 -9.94
CA ILE A 400 -13.98 -21.66 -9.53
C ILE A 400 -12.81 -20.70 -9.22
N PRO A 401 -12.24 -20.73 -8.00
CA PRO A 401 -11.13 -19.85 -7.65
C PRO A 401 -9.87 -20.17 -8.44
N GLN A 402 -9.11 -19.13 -8.81
CA GLN A 402 -7.78 -19.29 -9.38
C GLN A 402 -6.81 -19.80 -8.31
N MET A 403 -6.90 -19.25 -7.10
CA MET A 403 -6.04 -19.61 -5.98
C MET A 403 -6.72 -19.24 -4.66
N PHE A 404 -7.06 -20.23 -3.84
CA PHE A 404 -7.54 -20.06 -2.46
C PHE A 404 -6.68 -20.93 -1.56
N ALA A 405 -5.59 -20.37 -1.04
CA ALA A 405 -4.57 -21.17 -0.40
C ALA A 405 -4.04 -20.59 0.91
N GLU A 406 -3.47 -21.47 1.73
CA GLU A 406 -2.82 -21.11 2.98
C GLU A 406 -1.34 -21.51 2.98
N TYR A 407 -0.55 -20.82 3.79
CA TYR A 407 0.82 -21.17 4.11
C TYR A 407 1.13 -20.85 5.57
N ASN A 408 1.64 -21.84 6.30
CA ASN A 408 2.18 -21.68 7.66
C ASN A 408 1.17 -21.05 8.66
N SER A 409 -0.12 -21.38 8.53
CA SER A 409 -1.14 -20.99 9.50
C SER A 409 -0.93 -21.71 10.84
N LYS A 410 -1.18 -21.02 11.95
CA LYS A 410 -1.01 -21.52 13.32
C LYS A 410 -2.26 -21.27 14.16
N ASP A 411 -2.49 -22.09 15.17
CA ASP A 411 -3.47 -21.80 16.22
C ASP A 411 -2.92 -20.78 17.23
N LYS A 412 -3.74 -20.35 18.19
CA LYS A 412 -3.36 -19.40 19.25
C LYS A 412 -2.26 -19.90 20.17
N GLU A 413 -2.08 -21.22 20.28
CA GLU A 413 -0.98 -21.84 21.02
C GLU A 413 0.32 -21.91 20.20
N GLY A 414 0.27 -21.57 18.91
CA GLY A 414 1.41 -21.56 18.00
C GLY A 414 1.67 -22.89 17.29
N ASN A 415 0.78 -23.88 17.39
CA ASN A 415 0.88 -25.13 16.67
C ASN A 415 0.44 -24.96 15.21
N ALA A 416 1.04 -25.74 14.31
CA ALA A 416 0.64 -25.75 12.91
C ALA A 416 -0.80 -26.27 12.75
N VAL A 417 -1.59 -25.58 11.93
CA VAL A 417 -2.97 -25.96 11.61
C VAL A 417 -2.95 -27.10 10.59
N ASP A 418 -3.81 -28.10 10.78
CA ASP A 418 -4.00 -29.16 9.79
C ASP A 418 -4.77 -28.63 8.57
N LEU A 419 -4.10 -28.65 7.42
CA LEU A 419 -4.64 -28.17 6.15
C LEU A 419 -5.14 -29.32 5.25
N SER A 420 -5.04 -30.59 5.66
CA SER A 420 -5.36 -31.73 4.80
C SER A 420 -6.84 -31.83 4.42
N GLN A 421 -7.71 -31.15 5.18
CA GLN A 421 -9.16 -31.14 4.95
C GLN A 421 -9.63 -29.95 4.12
N ARG A 422 -8.72 -29.03 3.73
CA ARG A 422 -9.12 -27.85 2.97
C ARG A 422 -9.76 -28.21 1.65
N LYS A 423 -10.84 -27.50 1.33
CA LYS A 423 -11.60 -27.66 0.10
C LYS A 423 -10.70 -27.41 -1.10
N THR A 424 -10.67 -28.37 -2.01
CA THR A 424 -9.96 -28.27 -3.30
C THR A 424 -10.89 -28.40 -4.49
N GLN A 425 -12.09 -28.95 -4.32
CA GLN A 425 -13.10 -29.05 -5.37
C GLN A 425 -14.20 -28.02 -5.16
N TYR A 426 -14.48 -27.23 -6.19
CA TYR A 426 -15.47 -26.16 -6.18
C TYR A 426 -16.56 -26.44 -7.21
N THR A 427 -17.77 -25.99 -6.90
CA THR A 427 -18.92 -26.09 -7.80
C THR A 427 -19.74 -24.80 -7.77
N TYR A 428 -20.22 -24.36 -8.92
CA TYR A 428 -21.22 -23.29 -9.01
C TYR A 428 -22.17 -23.56 -10.18
N GLN A 429 -23.23 -22.75 -10.30
CA GLN A 429 -24.15 -22.80 -11.44
C GLN A 429 -23.83 -21.67 -12.42
N ASP A 430 -23.69 -21.99 -13.70
CA ASP A 430 -23.57 -20.98 -14.75
C ASP A 430 -24.91 -20.24 -14.99
N GLU A 431 -24.90 -19.27 -15.91
CA GLU A 431 -26.10 -18.50 -16.27
C GLU A 431 -27.24 -19.37 -16.86
N GLN A 432 -26.94 -20.59 -17.27
CA GLN A 432 -27.90 -21.58 -17.79
C GLN A 432 -28.25 -22.64 -16.73
N GLU A 433 -27.92 -22.40 -15.46
CA GLU A 433 -28.13 -23.29 -14.31
C GLU A 433 -27.39 -24.65 -14.42
N ASN A 434 -26.41 -24.77 -15.31
CA ASN A 434 -25.61 -25.99 -15.41
C ASN A 434 -24.55 -26.02 -14.29
N PRO A 435 -24.30 -27.19 -13.69
CA PRO A 435 -23.24 -27.33 -12.71
C PRO A 435 -21.87 -27.23 -13.40
N VAL A 436 -21.08 -26.26 -12.98
CA VAL A 436 -19.66 -26.13 -13.33
C VAL A 436 -18.84 -26.59 -12.14
N THR A 437 -17.90 -27.51 -12.37
CA THR A 437 -17.00 -28.01 -11.33
C THR A 437 -15.55 -27.73 -11.70
N GLY A 438 -14.70 -27.55 -10.70
CA GLY A 438 -13.28 -27.31 -10.91
C GLY A 438 -12.45 -27.57 -9.65
N ILE A 439 -11.14 -27.53 -9.81
CA ILE A 439 -10.19 -27.77 -8.73
C ILE A 439 -9.37 -26.50 -8.48
N CYS A 440 -9.10 -26.21 -7.22
CA CYS A 440 -8.20 -25.15 -6.78
C CYS A 440 -7.25 -25.69 -5.72
N GLN A 441 -5.99 -25.26 -5.77
CA GLN A 441 -4.98 -25.57 -4.76
C GLN A 441 -5.34 -24.88 -3.44
N ALA A 442 -5.20 -25.60 -2.33
CA ALA A 442 -5.54 -25.10 -0.99
C ALA A 442 -4.33 -24.81 -0.08
N VAL A 443 -3.13 -25.27 -0.46
CA VAL A 443 -1.90 -25.12 0.35
C VAL A 443 -0.76 -24.72 -0.56
N LEU A 444 -0.07 -23.63 -0.23
CA LEU A 444 1.12 -23.19 -0.97
C LEU A 444 2.37 -23.94 -0.50
N THR A 445 3.29 -24.15 -1.43
CA THR A 445 4.69 -24.51 -1.10
C THR A 445 5.45 -23.29 -0.57
N ALA A 446 6.57 -23.51 0.11
CA ALA A 446 7.44 -22.43 0.56
C ALA A 446 7.93 -21.52 -0.58
N GLY A 447 8.23 -22.10 -1.76
CA GLY A 447 8.67 -21.34 -2.93
C GLY A 447 7.56 -20.49 -3.55
N GLU A 448 6.30 -20.96 -3.52
CA GLU A 448 5.14 -20.17 -3.96
C GLU A 448 4.84 -19.04 -2.97
N ALA A 449 4.84 -19.36 -1.67
CA ALA A 449 4.62 -18.37 -0.61
C ALA A 449 5.68 -17.26 -0.63
N ALA A 450 6.94 -17.58 -0.92
CA ALA A 450 8.04 -16.62 -0.99
C ALA A 450 7.88 -15.55 -2.09
N ARG A 451 6.93 -15.71 -3.03
CA ARG A 451 6.66 -14.71 -4.07
C ARG A 451 5.78 -13.57 -3.58
N TYR A 452 4.97 -13.80 -2.54
CA TYR A 452 4.01 -12.84 -1.99
C TYR A 452 4.68 -11.89 -1.00
N THR A 453 5.68 -11.13 -1.48
CA THR A 453 6.38 -10.13 -0.66
C THR A 453 5.75 -8.76 -0.81
N TYR A 454 6.04 -7.88 0.15
CA TYR A 454 5.65 -6.48 0.09
C TYR A 454 6.15 -5.81 -1.20
N GLU A 455 7.39 -6.09 -1.60
CA GLU A 455 8.04 -5.54 -2.79
C GLU A 455 7.30 -5.97 -4.07
N ASN A 456 6.93 -7.25 -4.16
CA ASN A 456 6.27 -7.80 -5.35
C ASN A 456 4.80 -7.41 -5.47
N VAL A 457 4.09 -7.23 -4.35
CA VAL A 457 2.64 -6.95 -4.38
C VAL A 457 2.34 -5.46 -4.34
N VAL A 458 3.07 -4.70 -3.51
CA VAL A 458 2.78 -3.28 -3.22
C VAL A 458 3.63 -2.37 -4.10
N ARG A 459 4.94 -2.60 -4.13
CA ARG A 459 5.91 -1.70 -4.81
C ARG A 459 6.03 -1.93 -6.32
N GLU A 460 5.43 -3.01 -6.83
CA GLU A 460 5.55 -3.41 -8.23
C GLU A 460 5.10 -2.30 -9.21
N GLY A 461 5.98 -1.98 -10.16
CA GLY A 461 5.68 -1.11 -11.31
C GLY A 461 6.04 0.36 -11.11
N ASP A 462 5.96 0.90 -9.89
CA ASP A 462 6.19 2.35 -9.65
C ASP A 462 6.87 2.69 -8.31
N ASN A 463 7.34 1.69 -7.54
CA ASN A 463 7.96 1.88 -6.23
C ASN A 463 7.07 2.60 -5.20
N TRP A 464 5.74 2.55 -5.34
CA TRP A 464 4.83 3.03 -4.29
C TRP A 464 5.09 2.30 -2.97
N ASP A 465 5.51 3.06 -1.96
CA ASP A 465 5.96 2.56 -0.66
C ASP A 465 5.18 3.23 0.47
N PRO A 466 3.97 2.74 0.79
CA PRO A 466 3.16 3.27 1.87
C PRO A 466 3.73 3.02 3.28
N LYS A 467 4.75 2.15 3.45
CA LYS A 467 5.39 1.99 4.78
C LYS A 467 6.12 3.26 5.22
N LYS A 468 6.58 4.08 4.27
CA LYS A 468 7.13 5.43 4.56
C LYS A 468 6.12 6.36 5.20
N TYR A 469 4.84 6.24 4.85
CA TYR A 469 3.79 7.07 5.43
C TYR A 469 3.49 6.69 6.88
N MET A 470 3.84 5.47 7.28
CA MET A 470 3.53 4.85 8.57
C MET A 470 4.71 4.90 9.55
N GLU A 471 5.83 5.50 9.13
CA GLU A 471 7.06 5.52 9.91
C GLU A 471 6.86 6.29 11.22
N GLN A 472 7.08 5.57 12.32
CA GLN A 472 7.05 6.13 13.66
C GLN A 472 8.34 6.87 13.96
N ILE A 473 8.24 8.16 14.27
CA ILE A 473 9.36 8.96 14.75
C ILE A 473 9.43 8.93 16.28
N SER A 474 10.59 9.29 16.83
CA SER A 474 10.79 9.29 18.28
C SER A 474 9.83 10.23 19.01
N ALA A 475 9.25 9.73 20.10
CA ALA A 475 8.46 10.55 21.02
C ALA A 475 9.29 11.73 21.55
N PRO A 476 8.67 12.89 21.83
CA PRO A 476 9.36 13.99 22.50
C PRO A 476 9.89 13.55 23.87
N GLU A 477 11.13 13.92 24.17
CA GLU A 477 11.80 13.58 25.43
C GLU A 477 11.95 14.80 26.34
N ASN A 478 12.30 14.56 27.61
CA ASN A 478 12.61 15.60 28.59
C ASN A 478 11.49 16.64 28.76
N LEU A 479 10.24 16.17 28.80
CA LEU A 479 9.07 17.02 29.02
C LEU A 479 9.18 17.70 30.40
N LYS A 480 9.17 19.04 30.42
CA LYS A 480 9.33 19.85 31.62
C LYS A 480 8.29 20.94 31.69
N ARG A 481 7.81 21.19 32.90
CA ARG A 481 6.85 22.25 33.20
C ARG A 481 7.43 23.22 34.22
N GLU A 482 7.69 24.46 33.80
CA GLU A 482 8.25 25.51 34.65
C GLU A 482 7.52 26.84 34.38
N ASN A 483 7.07 27.52 35.44
CA ASN A 483 6.44 28.84 35.35
C ASN A 483 5.28 28.95 34.33
N GLY A 484 4.48 27.90 34.20
CA GLY A 484 3.35 27.86 33.25
C GLY A 484 3.73 27.56 31.80
N ILE A 485 4.99 27.21 31.53
CA ILE A 485 5.49 26.81 30.21
C ILE A 485 5.78 25.31 30.23
N LEU A 486 5.26 24.61 29.24
CA LEU A 486 5.63 23.23 28.92
C LEU A 486 6.72 23.25 27.84
N SER A 487 7.78 22.47 27.99
CA SER A 487 8.90 22.40 27.04
C SER A 487 9.41 20.96 26.90
N TRP A 488 10.01 20.63 25.75
CA TRP A 488 10.53 19.31 25.42
C TRP A 488 11.71 19.40 24.45
N ASP A 489 12.42 18.29 24.26
CA ASP A 489 13.49 18.18 23.26
C ASP A 489 12.93 17.92 21.87
N ALA A 490 13.60 18.45 20.84
CA ALA A 490 13.16 18.27 19.45
C ALA A 490 13.31 16.80 19.00
N SER A 491 12.23 16.24 18.45
CA SER A 491 12.25 14.92 17.81
C SER A 491 12.83 15.01 16.39
N LYS A 492 13.78 14.12 16.08
CA LYS A 492 14.32 13.99 14.71
C LYS A 492 13.18 13.66 13.73
N TYR A 493 13.21 14.30 12.57
CA TYR A 493 12.21 14.18 11.50
C TYR A 493 10.78 14.65 11.83
N ALA A 494 10.58 15.33 12.96
CA ALA A 494 9.29 15.96 13.25
C ALA A 494 9.07 17.23 12.42
N ILE A 495 7.84 17.39 11.89
CA ILE A 495 7.40 18.63 11.24
C ILE A 495 6.70 19.58 12.21
N CYS A 496 6.03 19.03 13.24
CA CYS A 496 5.39 19.76 14.32
C CYS A 496 5.09 18.83 15.51
N TYR A 497 4.42 19.37 16.52
CA TYR A 497 4.03 18.68 17.75
C TYR A 497 2.55 18.92 18.07
N LEU A 498 1.89 17.86 18.54
CA LEU A 498 0.57 17.93 19.16
C LEU A 498 0.73 18.01 20.68
N VAL A 499 0.22 19.07 21.28
CA VAL A 499 0.12 19.22 22.74
C VAL A 499 -1.28 18.80 23.15
N ILE A 500 -1.34 17.77 23.98
CA ILE A 500 -2.58 17.11 24.40
C ILE A 500 -2.74 17.34 25.90
N ALA A 501 -3.89 17.87 26.31
CA ALA A 501 -4.24 18.06 27.71
C ALA A 501 -5.50 17.25 28.04
N ASN A 502 -5.40 16.29 28.96
CA ASN A 502 -6.52 15.41 29.33
C ASN A 502 -7.26 14.81 28.10
N ASP A 503 -6.51 14.23 27.15
CA ASP A 503 -7.00 13.69 25.86
C ASP A 503 -7.50 14.70 24.81
N GLU A 504 -7.53 16.01 25.10
CA GLU A 504 -7.87 17.04 24.13
C GLU A 504 -6.62 17.63 23.49
N THR A 505 -6.58 17.71 22.17
CA THR A 505 -5.54 18.49 21.48
C THR A 505 -5.77 19.98 21.76
N VAL A 506 -4.88 20.60 22.53
CA VAL A 506 -4.98 22.02 22.91
C VAL A 506 -4.13 22.92 22.03
N GLN A 507 -3.07 22.39 21.43
CA GLN A 507 -2.21 23.16 20.54
C GLN A 507 -1.51 22.25 19.53
N ILE A 508 -1.34 22.76 18.31
CA ILE A 508 -0.45 22.21 17.28
C ILE A 508 0.62 23.26 17.03
N THR A 509 1.89 22.91 17.22
CA THR A 509 2.99 23.89 17.20
C THR A 509 4.24 23.35 16.54
N LYS A 510 5.01 24.23 15.90
CA LYS A 510 6.35 23.92 15.39
C LYS A 510 7.43 24.09 16.45
N GLU A 511 7.11 24.87 17.49
CA GLU A 511 8.02 25.15 18.60
C GLU A 511 8.07 23.96 19.56
N THR A 512 9.16 23.84 20.31
CA THR A 512 9.32 22.81 21.35
C THR A 512 8.92 23.29 22.74
N SER A 513 8.07 24.32 22.79
CA SER A 513 7.47 24.81 24.03
C SER A 513 6.14 25.52 23.77
N CYS A 514 5.29 25.57 24.80
CA CYS A 514 4.04 26.32 24.78
C CYS A 514 3.57 26.72 26.18
N ASN A 515 2.65 27.70 26.24
CA ASN A 515 1.99 28.06 27.49
C ASN A 515 0.93 27.01 27.84
N VAL A 516 0.84 26.67 29.13
CA VAL A 516 -0.07 25.64 29.64
C VAL A 516 -0.79 26.07 30.90
N GLU A 517 -2.05 25.66 31.02
CA GLU A 517 -2.90 25.91 32.20
C GLU A 517 -2.56 24.98 33.37
N GLU A 518 -2.69 25.48 34.59
CA GLU A 518 -2.56 24.70 35.84
C GLU A 518 -3.66 23.64 35.98
N GLY A 519 -3.34 22.54 36.67
CA GLY A 519 -4.30 21.47 36.98
C GLY A 519 -4.63 20.50 35.84
N LYS A 520 -3.99 20.60 34.68
CA LYS A 520 -4.10 19.64 33.56
C LYS A 520 -2.86 18.76 33.44
N THR A 521 -3.07 17.52 33.00
CA THR A 521 -2.02 16.57 32.62
C THR A 521 -1.72 16.75 31.14
N TYR A 522 -0.43 16.86 30.79
CA TYR A 522 -0.01 17.14 29.42
C TYR A 522 0.82 16.01 28.84
N GLN A 523 0.58 15.73 27.57
CA GLN A 523 1.41 14.87 26.74
C GLN A 523 1.72 15.60 25.45
N VAL A 524 2.87 15.30 24.86
CA VAL A 524 3.27 15.82 23.56
C VAL A 524 3.54 14.65 22.62
N LYS A 525 2.96 14.70 21.43
CA LYS A 525 3.31 13.77 20.33
C LYS A 525 4.03 14.54 19.24
N ALA A 526 5.09 13.96 18.69
CA ALA A 526 5.73 14.46 17.48
C ALA A 526 4.96 13.98 16.25
N VAL A 527 5.00 14.78 15.18
CA VAL A 527 4.31 14.48 13.91
C VAL A 527 5.35 14.27 12.82
N SER A 528 5.29 13.14 12.12
CA SER A 528 6.18 12.83 11.01
C SER A 528 5.83 13.63 9.75
N GLU A 529 6.72 13.60 8.76
CA GLU A 529 6.53 14.25 7.44
C GLU A 529 5.20 13.92 6.75
N TYR A 530 4.72 12.69 6.91
CA TYR A 530 3.46 12.21 6.32
C TYR A 530 2.26 12.28 7.25
N GLY A 531 2.46 12.81 8.47
CA GLY A 531 1.42 13.05 9.45
C GLY A 531 1.30 12.02 10.57
N SER A 532 2.02 10.88 10.53
CA SER A 532 1.99 9.89 11.61
C SER A 532 2.36 10.50 12.95
N LEU A 533 1.67 10.05 13.99
CA LEU A 533 1.88 10.52 15.34
C LEU A 533 2.81 9.56 16.07
N SER A 534 3.82 10.10 16.76
CA SER A 534 4.65 9.31 17.66
C SER A 534 3.84 8.79 18.86
N GLU A 535 4.44 7.87 19.61
CA GLU A 535 4.07 7.65 21.01
C GLU A 535 4.09 8.98 21.80
N PRO A 536 3.24 9.12 22.84
CA PRO A 536 3.25 10.30 23.68
C PRO A 536 4.56 10.39 24.48
N SER A 537 5.01 11.62 24.73
CA SER A 537 6.10 11.93 25.64
C SER A 537 5.89 11.26 26.99
N LYS A 538 6.96 10.72 27.56
CA LYS A 538 6.97 10.22 28.95
C LYS A 538 7.16 11.42 29.89
N GLU A 539 6.38 11.45 30.97
CA GLU A 539 6.56 12.42 32.07
C GLU A 539 7.85 12.17 32.86
#